data_AF-A0A5E8EYH4-F1
#
_entry.id   AF-A0A5E8EYH4-F1
#
_cell.length_a   1.000
_cell.length_b   1.000
_cell.length_c   1.000
_cell.angle_alpha   90.00
_cell.angle_beta   90.00
_cell.angle_gamma   90.00
#
_symmetry.space_group_name_H-M   'P 1'
#
loop_
_entity.id
_entity.type
_entity.pdbx_description
1 polymer ?
#
loop_
_entity_poly.entity_id
_entity_poly.type
_entity_poly.pdbx_seq_one_letter_code
_entity_poly.pdbx_strand_id
1 'polypeptide(L)'
;MDERLRKIQDSYIAELRAAIPDVKKWWKAQLKKNEEKSYPGGLTVDFATRWPTELGAHPRLIAIFRKYFLLAEELNLELEEQGRKYVEDEPGELWGRDVPPPTREQVIPIDLLVNDLEDENDDLYEVMETMFFIPIGVGKDGDPC
;
A
#
# COMPACT_ATOMS: atom_id res chain seq x y z
N MET A 1 -7.38 5.18 -16.29
CA MET A 1 -6.13 5.38 -15.54
C MET A 1 -5.14 6.12 -16.43
N ASP A 2 -4.60 7.25 -15.96
CA ASP A 2 -3.50 7.97 -16.62
C ASP A 2 -2.29 7.05 -16.83
N GLU A 3 -1.60 7.17 -17.97
CA GLU A 3 -0.46 6.29 -18.31
C GLU A 3 0.69 6.43 -17.30
N ARG A 4 0.86 7.62 -16.70
CA ARG A 4 1.88 7.87 -15.67
C ARG A 4 1.55 7.14 -14.37
N LEU A 5 0.29 7.12 -13.95
CA LEU A 5 -0.17 6.35 -12.80
C LEU A 5 0.03 4.84 -13.02
N ARG A 6 -0.24 4.34 -14.23
CA ARG A 6 0.05 2.94 -14.59
C ARG A 6 1.53 2.61 -14.44
N LYS A 7 2.43 3.48 -14.94
CA LYS A 7 3.88 3.29 -14.81
C LYS A 7 4.36 3.28 -13.35
N ILE A 8 3.75 4.10 -12.49
CA ILE A 8 4.01 4.09 -11.04
C ILE A 8 3.64 2.73 -10.45
N GLN A 9 2.44 2.22 -10.77
CA GLN A 9 1.97 0.91 -10.30
C GLN A 9 2.84 -0.25 -10.80
N ASP A 10 3.19 -0.26 -12.09
CA ASP A 10 4.05 -1.30 -12.68
C ASP A 10 5.43 -1.34 -12.00
N SER A 11 6.00 -0.16 -11.73
CA SER A 11 7.29 -0.01 -11.05
C SER A 11 7.22 -0.47 -9.60
N TYR A 12 6.12 -0.14 -8.91
CA TYR A 12 5.83 -0.59 -7.56
C TYR A 12 5.73 -2.11 -7.47
N ILE A 13 4.94 -2.73 -8.36
CA ILE A 13 4.79 -4.19 -8.46
C ILE A 13 6.14 -4.86 -8.70
N ALA A 14 6.95 -4.33 -9.63
CA ALA A 14 8.27 -4.88 -9.92
C ALA A 14 9.20 -4.81 -8.68
N GLU A 15 9.20 -3.69 -7.95
CA GLU A 15 10.02 -3.51 -6.76
C GLU A 15 9.56 -4.41 -5.59
N LEU A 16 8.24 -4.60 -5.43
CA LEU A 16 7.68 -5.54 -4.46
C LEU A 16 8.09 -6.98 -4.77
N ARG A 17 7.92 -7.43 -6.02
CA ARG A 17 8.30 -8.80 -6.44
C ARG A 17 9.77 -9.09 -6.20
N ALA A 18 10.63 -8.09 -6.35
CA ALA A 18 12.06 -8.22 -6.04
C ALA A 18 12.33 -8.30 -4.53
N ALA A 19 11.61 -7.54 -3.70
CA ALA A 19 11.87 -7.42 -2.26
C ALA A 19 11.21 -8.53 -1.42
N ILE A 20 10.01 -8.99 -1.79
CA ILE A 20 9.20 -9.92 -0.99
C ILE A 20 9.93 -11.24 -0.67
N PRO A 21 10.66 -11.89 -1.59
CA PRO A 21 11.35 -13.14 -1.27
C PRO A 21 12.34 -13.01 -0.10
N ASP A 22 13.10 -11.93 -0.07
CA ASP A 22 14.07 -11.66 0.99
C ASP A 22 13.37 -11.29 2.31
N VAL A 23 12.28 -10.52 2.23
CA VAL A 23 11.45 -10.19 3.40
C VAL A 23 10.82 -11.45 3.99
N LYS A 24 10.23 -12.33 3.18
CA LYS A 24 9.67 -13.62 3.62
C LYS A 24 10.74 -14.51 4.25
N LYS A 25 11.96 -14.55 3.67
CA LYS A 25 13.09 -15.30 4.23
C LYS A 25 13.53 -14.75 5.60
N TRP A 26 13.63 -13.43 5.73
CA TRP A 26 13.95 -12.78 7.00
C TRP A 26 12.88 -13.06 8.05
N TRP A 27 11.60 -12.93 7.69
CA TRP A 27 10.47 -13.15 8.59
C TRP A 27 10.46 -14.55 9.19
N LYS A 28 10.61 -15.58 8.35
CA LYS A 28 10.73 -16.98 8.78
C LYS A 28 11.90 -17.20 9.74
N ALA A 29 13.02 -16.52 9.51
CA ALA A 29 14.17 -16.60 10.42
C ALA A 29 13.92 -15.92 11.78
N GLN A 30 13.11 -14.87 11.83
CA GLN A 30 12.74 -14.20 13.09
C GLN A 30 11.70 -14.98 13.88
N LEU A 31 10.72 -15.59 13.21
CA LEU A 31 9.74 -16.47 13.84
C LEU A 31 10.43 -17.57 14.64
N LYS A 32 11.32 -18.34 13.98
CA LYS A 32 12.09 -19.42 14.62
C LYS A 32 12.89 -18.95 15.84
N LYS A 33 13.54 -17.79 15.74
CA LYS A 33 14.36 -17.22 16.83
C LYS A 33 13.57 -16.77 18.04
N ASN A 34 12.29 -16.43 17.88
CA ASN A 34 11.45 -15.93 18.97
C ASN A 34 10.64 -17.04 19.63
N GLU A 35 10.25 -18.09 18.91
CA GLU A 35 9.69 -19.33 19.50
C GLU A 35 10.68 -19.97 20.49
N GLU A 36 11.99 -19.90 20.19
CA GLU A 36 13.05 -20.47 21.02
C GLU A 36 13.43 -19.60 22.24
N LYS A 37 12.87 -18.39 22.40
CA LYS A 37 13.25 -17.44 23.46
C LYS A 37 12.25 -17.43 24.62
N SER A 38 12.69 -17.95 25.76
CA SER A 38 12.05 -17.70 27.06
C SER A 38 12.63 -16.41 27.67
N TYR A 39 11.77 -15.44 27.99
CA TYR A 39 12.19 -14.22 28.70
C TYR A 39 12.25 -14.46 30.22
N PRO A 40 13.07 -13.68 30.97
CA PRO A 40 13.13 -13.79 32.43
C PRO A 40 11.74 -13.65 33.05
N GLY A 41 11.39 -14.55 33.98
CA GLY A 41 10.08 -14.57 34.63
C GLY A 41 9.02 -15.44 33.95
N GLY A 42 9.38 -16.26 32.95
CA GLY A 42 8.45 -17.17 32.28
C GLY A 42 7.48 -16.47 31.33
N LEU A 43 7.78 -15.21 30.95
CA LEU A 43 6.98 -14.46 30.00
C LEU A 43 7.27 -14.97 28.59
N THR A 44 6.35 -15.75 28.02
CA THR A 44 6.37 -16.10 26.60
C THR A 44 5.66 -14.99 25.85
N VAL A 45 6.41 -14.12 25.16
CA VAL A 45 5.80 -13.12 24.27
C VAL A 45 5.56 -13.81 22.93
N ASP A 46 4.29 -14.05 22.61
CA ASP A 46 3.90 -14.55 21.29
C ASP A 46 4.37 -13.55 20.23
N PHE A 47 5.07 -14.07 19.22
CA PHE A 47 5.57 -13.29 18.10
C PHE A 47 4.43 -12.64 17.32
N ALA A 48 3.29 -13.32 17.19
CA ALA A 48 2.10 -12.79 16.53
C ALA A 48 1.55 -11.55 17.26
N THR A 49 1.54 -11.57 18.59
CA THR A 49 1.13 -10.42 19.41
C THR A 49 2.09 -9.24 19.28
N ARG A 50 3.38 -9.50 19.04
CA ARG A 50 4.39 -8.44 18.88
C ARG A 50 4.33 -7.78 17.50
N TRP A 51 3.85 -8.48 16.49
CA TRP A 51 3.81 -8.02 15.10
C TRP A 51 2.46 -8.31 14.44
N PRO A 52 1.39 -7.59 14.83
CA PRO A 52 0.02 -7.88 14.37
C PRO A 52 -0.21 -7.62 12.87
N THR A 53 0.65 -6.82 12.23
CA THR A 53 0.59 -6.47 10.80
C THR A 53 1.55 -7.30 9.94
N GLU A 54 2.04 -8.42 10.48
CA GLU A 54 2.87 -9.41 9.80
C GLU A 54 3.95 -8.81 8.87
N LEU A 55 4.01 -9.29 7.61
CA LEU A 55 4.97 -8.87 6.61
C LEU A 55 4.81 -7.39 6.22
N GLY A 56 3.58 -6.85 6.24
CA GLY A 56 3.29 -5.45 5.95
C GLY A 56 4.07 -4.48 6.84
N ALA A 57 4.34 -4.87 8.09
CA ALA A 57 5.14 -4.07 9.03
C ALA A 57 6.64 -4.01 8.69
N HIS A 58 7.13 -4.76 7.70
CA HIS A 58 8.56 -4.84 7.43
C HIS A 58 9.11 -3.51 6.89
N PRO A 59 10.19 -2.93 7.45
CA PRO A 59 10.69 -1.61 7.08
C PRO A 59 10.99 -1.43 5.58
N ARG A 60 11.43 -2.50 4.91
CA ARG A 60 11.65 -2.49 3.46
C ARG A 60 10.35 -2.30 2.67
N LEU A 61 9.26 -2.97 3.06
CA LEU A 61 7.97 -2.82 2.39
C LEU A 61 7.37 -1.44 2.67
N ILE A 62 7.47 -0.95 3.92
CA ILE A 62 7.08 0.42 4.28
C ILE A 62 7.81 1.46 3.42
N ALA A 63 9.13 1.31 3.23
CA ALA A 63 9.92 2.24 2.43
C ALA A 63 9.52 2.23 0.95
N ILE A 64 9.24 1.05 0.39
CA ILE A 64 8.74 0.89 -0.98
C ILE A 64 7.37 1.56 -1.09
N PHE A 65 6.42 1.17 -0.23
CA PHE A 65 5.07 1.73 -0.22
C PHE A 65 5.09 3.26 -0.13
N ARG A 66 5.82 3.82 0.85
CA ARG A 66 5.91 5.28 1.03
C ARG A 66 6.45 5.99 -0.20
N LYS A 67 7.46 5.42 -0.87
CA LYS A 67 8.03 6.00 -2.09
C LYS A 67 6.96 6.14 -3.18
N TYR A 68 6.21 5.07 -3.46
CA TYR A 68 5.20 5.10 -4.53
C TYR A 68 3.93 5.85 -4.13
N PHE A 69 3.59 5.87 -2.83
CA PHE A 69 2.52 6.69 -2.29
C PHE A 69 2.76 8.18 -2.58
N LEU A 70 3.96 8.67 -2.26
CA LEU A 70 4.32 10.07 -2.49
C LEU A 70 4.36 10.42 -3.98
N LEU A 71 4.83 9.50 -4.83
CA LEU A 71 4.83 9.70 -6.29
C LEU A 71 3.41 9.76 -6.87
N ALA A 72 2.49 8.94 -6.35
CA ALA A 72 1.09 8.99 -6.75
C ALA A 72 0.41 10.30 -6.29
N GLU A 73 0.67 10.73 -5.06
CA GLU A 73 0.16 12.01 -4.52
C GLU A 73 0.68 13.22 -5.29
N GLU A 74 1.99 13.28 -5.56
CA GLU A 74 2.59 14.37 -6.35
C GLU A 74 1.96 14.46 -7.74
N LEU A 75 1.75 13.31 -8.39
CA LEU A 75 1.09 13.25 -9.68
C LEU A 75 -0.40 13.64 -9.60
N ASN A 76 -1.10 13.26 -8.55
CA ASN A 76 -2.49 13.68 -8.33
C ASN A 76 -2.58 15.21 -8.18
N LEU A 77 -1.66 15.81 -7.40
CA LEU A 77 -1.58 17.27 -7.24
C LEU A 77 -1.32 17.97 -8.58
N GLU A 78 -0.37 17.49 -9.39
CA GLU A 78 -0.14 18.03 -10.75
C GLU A 78 -1.41 17.96 -11.62
N LEU A 79 -2.13 16.84 -11.56
CA LEU A 79 -3.37 16.65 -12.31
C LEU A 79 -4.47 17.60 -11.80
N GLU A 80 -4.52 17.87 -10.50
CA GLU A 80 -5.47 18.80 -9.88
C GLU A 80 -5.20 20.24 -10.33
N GLU A 81 -3.94 20.67 -10.36
CA GLU A 81 -3.52 21.97 -10.89
C GLU A 81 -3.88 22.14 -12.38
N GLN A 82 -3.87 21.04 -13.14
CA GLN A 82 -4.32 21.00 -14.54
C GLN A 82 -5.85 21.00 -14.69
N GLY A 83 -6.60 21.07 -13.58
CA GLY A 83 -8.06 21.07 -13.55
C GLY A 83 -8.70 19.71 -13.78
N ARG A 84 -7.91 18.63 -13.81
CA ARG A 84 -8.44 17.26 -13.80
C ARG A 84 -8.80 16.92 -12.36
N LYS A 85 -9.95 16.29 -12.17
CA LYS A 85 -10.43 15.94 -10.84
C LYS A 85 -10.80 14.48 -10.78
N TYR A 86 -10.59 13.89 -9.62
CA TYR A 86 -11.26 12.67 -9.24
C TYR A 86 -12.77 12.92 -9.29
N VAL A 87 -13.45 12.24 -10.21
CA VAL A 87 -14.91 12.20 -10.24
C VAL A 87 -15.29 11.02 -9.36
N GLU A 88 -15.59 11.30 -8.09
CA GLU A 88 -16.24 10.34 -7.22
C GLU A 88 -17.63 10.08 -7.79
N ASP A 89 -18.04 8.82 -7.92
CA ASP A 89 -19.39 8.50 -8.39
C ASP A 89 -20.40 9.15 -7.43
N GLU A 90 -21.14 10.15 -7.89
CA GLU A 90 -22.34 10.57 -7.15
C GLU A 90 -23.22 9.32 -7.01
N PRO A 91 -23.73 9.01 -5.80
CA PRO A 91 -24.57 7.85 -5.59
C PRO A 91 -25.96 8.09 -6.21
N GLY A 92 -26.01 8.12 -7.54
CA GLY A 92 -27.24 8.09 -8.32
C GLY A 92 -27.75 6.66 -8.44
N GLU A 93 -29.06 6.51 -8.60
CA GLU A 93 -29.68 5.22 -8.91
C GLU A 93 -29.22 4.74 -10.32
N LEU A 94 -28.08 4.04 -10.36
CA LEU A 94 -27.47 3.49 -11.58
C LEU A 94 -27.99 2.08 -11.93
N TRP A 95 -29.03 1.61 -11.22
CA TRP A 95 -29.66 0.31 -11.50
C TRP A 95 -30.18 0.25 -12.94
N GLY A 96 -29.68 -0.73 -13.71
CA GLY A 96 -30.15 -1.01 -15.07
C GLY A 96 -29.58 -0.12 -16.18
N ARG A 97 -28.51 0.63 -15.92
CA ARG A 97 -27.76 1.34 -16.96
C ARG A 97 -26.38 0.70 -17.15
N ASP A 98 -26.02 0.41 -18.40
CA ASP A 98 -24.63 0.10 -18.78
C ASP A 98 -23.82 1.39 -18.72
N VAL A 99 -23.33 1.71 -17.53
CA VAL A 99 -22.43 2.84 -17.32
C VAL A 99 -21.02 2.36 -17.68
N PRO A 100 -20.32 2.98 -18.64
CA PRO A 100 -18.92 2.66 -18.86
C PRO A 100 -18.14 2.88 -17.57
N PRO A 101 -17.14 2.03 -17.27
CA PRO A 101 -16.36 2.17 -16.05
C PRO A 101 -15.72 3.57 -16.02
N PRO A 102 -15.76 4.26 -14.87
CA PRO A 102 -15.24 5.61 -14.78
C PRO A 102 -13.77 5.63 -15.19
N THR A 103 -13.40 6.54 -16.09
CA THR A 103 -12.01 6.81 -16.39
C THR A 103 -11.36 7.49 -15.19
N ARG A 104 -10.62 6.71 -14.39
CA ARG A 104 -9.78 7.24 -13.30
C ARG A 104 -8.67 8.12 -13.89
N GLU A 105 -8.85 9.45 -13.83
CA GLU A 105 -7.80 10.42 -14.20
C GLU A 105 -6.87 10.71 -13.01
N GLN A 106 -7.42 10.77 -11.80
CA GLN A 106 -6.71 10.73 -10.52
C GLN A 106 -7.08 9.44 -9.77
N VAL A 107 -6.28 9.03 -8.80
CA VAL A 107 -6.53 7.83 -7.99
C VAL A 107 -6.17 8.06 -6.54
N ILE A 108 -6.95 7.53 -5.60
CA ILE A 108 -6.50 7.48 -4.20
C ILE A 108 -5.29 6.52 -4.16
N PRO A 109 -4.13 6.92 -3.61
CA PRO A 109 -2.93 6.09 -3.67
C PRO A 109 -3.10 4.71 -3.04
N ILE A 110 -3.97 4.58 -2.02
CA ILE A 110 -4.26 3.27 -1.42
C ILE A 110 -4.99 2.34 -2.38
N ASP A 111 -5.88 2.89 -3.21
CA ASP A 111 -6.56 2.11 -4.24
C ASP A 111 -5.54 1.61 -5.25
N LEU A 112 -4.64 2.49 -5.71
CA LEU A 112 -3.61 2.14 -6.71
C LEU A 112 -2.60 1.09 -6.19
N LEU A 113 -2.17 1.22 -4.93
CA LEU A 113 -1.03 0.48 -4.38
C LEU A 113 -1.43 -0.74 -3.53
N VAL A 114 -2.70 -0.87 -3.16
CA VAL A 114 -3.20 -2.01 -2.37
C VAL A 114 -4.44 -2.59 -3.03
N ASN A 115 -5.53 -1.84 -3.14
CA ASN A 115 -6.82 -2.43 -3.54
C ASN A 115 -6.80 -2.96 -4.98
N ASP A 116 -6.18 -2.23 -5.92
CA ASP A 116 -6.04 -2.64 -7.31
C ASP A 116 -5.11 -3.86 -7.49
N LEU A 117 -4.39 -4.30 -6.45
CA LEU A 117 -3.60 -5.54 -6.51
C LEU A 117 -4.49 -6.78 -6.44
N GLU A 118 -5.68 -6.71 -5.84
CA GLU A 118 -6.57 -7.86 -5.63
C GLU A 118 -6.94 -8.55 -6.96
N ASP A 119 -7.18 -7.77 -8.02
CA ASP A 119 -7.67 -8.30 -9.30
C ASP A 119 -6.58 -9.03 -10.11
N GLU A 120 -5.36 -8.49 -10.15
CA GLU A 120 -4.29 -8.95 -11.08
C GLU A 120 -3.02 -9.47 -10.38
N ASN A 121 -2.84 -9.16 -9.10
CA ASN A 121 -1.62 -9.45 -8.32
C ASN A 121 -1.97 -9.91 -6.90
N ASP A 122 -2.89 -10.86 -6.79
CA ASP A 122 -3.42 -11.41 -5.53
C ASP A 122 -2.32 -11.85 -4.55
N ASP A 123 -1.21 -12.41 -5.06
CA ASP A 123 -0.05 -12.80 -4.25
C ASP A 123 0.67 -11.64 -3.57
N LEU A 124 0.61 -10.44 -4.17
CA LEU A 124 1.12 -9.20 -3.59
C LEU A 124 0.07 -8.56 -2.67
N TYR A 125 -1.20 -8.69 -3.01
CA TYR A 125 -2.31 -8.22 -2.19
C TYR A 125 -2.30 -8.90 -0.81
N GLU A 126 -2.18 -10.24 -0.73
CA GLU A 126 -2.06 -10.97 0.54
C GLU A 126 -0.94 -10.43 1.46
N VAL A 127 0.14 -9.91 0.88
CA VAL A 127 1.25 -9.34 1.66
C VAL A 127 0.92 -7.91 2.10
N MET A 128 0.35 -7.12 1.21
CA MET A 128 0.13 -5.69 1.41
C MET A 128 -1.18 -5.34 2.10
N GLU A 129 -2.18 -6.24 2.14
CA GLU A 129 -3.45 -6.01 2.85
C GLU A 129 -3.23 -5.80 4.36
N THR A 130 -2.15 -6.35 4.90
CA THR A 130 -1.76 -6.19 6.31
C THR A 130 -1.09 -4.84 6.60
N MET A 131 -0.76 -4.07 5.57
CA MET A 131 -0.09 -2.77 5.68
C MET A 131 -1.11 -1.67 6.00
N PHE A 132 -0.99 -1.08 7.19
CA PHE A 132 -1.71 0.15 7.53
C PHE A 132 -0.77 1.33 7.45
N PHE A 133 -1.02 2.23 6.51
CA PHE A 133 -0.28 3.47 6.35
C PHE A 133 -1.20 4.67 6.47
N ILE A 134 -0.93 5.52 7.47
CA ILE A 134 -1.57 6.83 7.60
C ILE A 134 -0.45 7.86 7.46
N PRO A 135 -0.41 8.66 6.38
CA PRO A 135 0.54 9.74 6.27
C PRO A 135 0.20 10.81 7.33
N ILE A 136 1.09 11.01 8.30
CA ILE A 136 1.01 12.11 9.27
C ILE A 136 2.04 13.17 8.86
N GLY A 137 1.61 14.44 8.81
CA GLY A 137 2.50 15.57 8.51
C GLY A 137 2.47 16.08 7.08
N VAL A 138 1.42 15.78 6.30
CA VAL A 138 1.22 16.44 5.00
C VAL A 138 0.52 17.78 5.26
N GLY A 139 1.28 18.76 5.76
CA GLY A 139 0.84 20.15 5.69
C GLY A 139 0.68 20.55 4.22
N LYS A 140 -0.21 21.51 3.93
CA LYS A 140 -0.47 22.00 2.57
C LYS A 140 0.80 22.45 1.81
N ASP A 141 1.88 22.72 2.54
CA ASP A 141 3.17 23.22 2.05
C ASP A 141 4.37 22.28 2.38
N GLY A 142 4.13 21.04 2.84
CA GLY A 142 5.20 20.06 3.07
C GLY A 142 6.12 20.29 4.28
N ASP A 143 5.81 21.24 5.17
CA ASP A 143 6.59 21.45 6.38
C ASP A 143 6.37 20.32 7.41
N PRO A 144 7.45 19.73 7.98
CA PRO A 144 7.33 18.82 9.11
C PRO A 144 6.89 19.61 10.35
N CYS A 145 5.87 19.08 11.05
CA CYS A 145 5.40 19.60 12.33
C CYS A 145 6.53 19.74 13.37
#